data_AF-A0A7Y5FKF8-F1
#
_entry.id   AF-A0A7Y5FKF8-F1
#
_cell.length_a   1.000
_cell.length_b   1.000
_cell.length_c   1.000
_cell.angle_alpha   90.00
_cell.angle_beta   90.00
_cell.angle_gamma   90.00
#
_symmetry.space_group_name_H-M   'P 1'
#
loop_
_entity.id
_entity.type
_entity.pdbx_description
1 polymer ?
#
loop_
_entity_poly.entity_id
_entity_poly.type
_entity_poly.pdbx_seq_one_letter_code
_entity_poly.pdbx_strand_id
1 'polypeptide(L)'
;MARIEYHRAANALRYVTHRKMTFQERFLVEQHLLASFAQKTDYYERQPALFIYLGIDEQLALALDKFHSRESSQQVADEEVAASVGDLISRSMERYYFEQIGDTILEARRNAVAGVSGLADEQRDRRRAKLEELVEAYNVYAGQRITLAEIVPTELKPCFGLKQEDGDEQPGGMLSENWRNHAPRA
;
A
#
# COMPACT_ATOMS: atom_id res chain seq x y z
N MET A 1 -6.68 6.66 -33.92
CA MET A 1 -7.88 5.94 -34.40
C MET A 1 -8.23 6.30 -35.85
N ALA A 2 -8.64 5.33 -36.66
CA ALA A 2 -9.14 5.52 -38.03
C ALA A 2 -10.46 4.75 -38.20
N ARG A 3 -11.46 5.35 -38.85
CA ARG A 3 -12.71 4.65 -39.23
C ARG A 3 -12.63 4.33 -40.71
N ILE A 4 -12.91 3.09 -41.07
CA ILE A 4 -12.95 2.61 -42.46
C ILE A 4 -14.32 2.04 -42.77
N GLU A 5 -14.81 2.32 -43.98
CA GLU A 5 -16.10 1.89 -44.48
C GLU A 5 -15.95 1.35 -45.90
N TYR A 6 -16.64 0.26 -46.20
CA TYR A 6 -16.70 -0.32 -47.54
C TYR A 6 -18.04 -0.01 -48.21
N HIS A 7 -17.99 0.71 -49.32
CA HIS A 7 -19.15 1.01 -50.15
C HIS A 7 -19.22 0.03 -51.33
N ARG A 8 -19.99 -1.04 -51.15
CA ARG A 8 -20.12 -2.14 -52.12
C ARG A 8 -20.61 -1.71 -53.52
N ALA A 9 -21.48 -0.70 -53.59
CA ALA A 9 -22.04 -0.22 -54.86
C ALA A 9 -20.97 0.40 -55.79
N ALA A 10 -20.03 1.16 -55.20
CA ALA A 10 -18.94 1.81 -55.92
C ALA A 10 -17.62 1.03 -55.83
N ASN A 11 -17.63 -0.14 -55.17
CA ASN A 11 -16.45 -0.90 -54.78
C ASN A 11 -15.33 -0.01 -54.21
N ALA A 12 -15.68 0.80 -53.21
CA ALA A 12 -14.79 1.81 -52.65
C ALA A 12 -14.57 1.60 -51.15
N LEU A 13 -13.31 1.58 -50.72
CA LEU A 13 -12.92 1.71 -49.32
C LEU A 13 -12.67 3.19 -49.02
N ARG A 14 -13.35 3.70 -48.00
CA ARG A 14 -13.19 5.07 -47.55
C ARG A 14 -12.77 5.08 -46.11
N TYR A 15 -11.80 5.90 -45.76
CA TYR A 15 -11.40 6.02 -44.37
C TYR A 15 -11.14 7.46 -43.94
N VAL A 16 -11.41 7.72 -42.67
CA VAL A 16 -11.21 9.00 -41.99
C VAL A 16 -10.34 8.79 -40.75
N THR A 17 -9.64 9.84 -40.33
CA THR A 17 -8.83 9.82 -39.11
C THR A 17 -9.22 10.94 -38.16
N HIS A 18 -8.91 10.76 -36.88
CA HIS A 18 -9.12 11.77 -35.84
C HIS A 18 -8.14 12.96 -35.91
N ARG A 19 -7.01 12.82 -36.62
CA ARG A 19 -5.99 13.86 -36.77
C ARG A 19 -5.33 13.84 -38.13
N LYS A 20 -4.59 14.92 -38.44
CA LYS A 20 -3.67 14.97 -39.57
C LYS A 20 -2.56 13.94 -39.35
N MET A 21 -2.37 13.08 -40.36
CA MET A 21 -1.29 12.11 -40.39
C MET A 21 -0.11 12.64 -41.18
N THR A 22 1.09 12.23 -40.80
CA THR A 22 2.26 12.37 -41.68
C THR A 22 2.14 11.40 -42.87
N PHE A 23 2.95 11.62 -43.90
CA PHE A 23 2.94 10.74 -45.08
C PHE A 23 3.29 9.29 -44.73
N GLN A 24 4.28 9.09 -43.85
CA GLN A 24 4.70 7.75 -43.40
C GLN A 24 3.61 7.06 -42.59
N GLU A 25 2.98 7.77 -41.66
CA GLU A 25 1.85 7.24 -40.88
C GLU A 25 0.70 6.83 -41.80
N ARG A 26 0.39 7.68 -42.78
CA ARG A 26 -0.66 7.40 -43.75
C ARG A 26 -0.34 6.14 -44.55
N PHE A 27 0.88 5.99 -45.06
CA PHE A 27 1.29 4.80 -45.80
C PHE A 27 1.12 3.52 -44.97
N LEU A 28 1.56 3.53 -43.72
CA LEU A 28 1.43 2.37 -42.81
C LEU A 28 -0.03 2.03 -42.52
N VAL A 29 -0.86 3.04 -42.26
CA VAL A 29 -2.30 2.87 -42.03
C VAL A 29 -2.98 2.31 -43.28
N GLU A 30 -2.69 2.87 -44.45
CA GLU A 30 -3.24 2.40 -45.73
C GLU A 30 -2.87 0.95 -46.01
N GLN A 31 -1.59 0.58 -45.83
CA GLN A 31 -1.12 -0.79 -46.00
C GLN A 31 -1.81 -1.74 -45.01
N HIS A 32 -1.95 -1.33 -43.74
CA HIS A 32 -2.63 -2.12 -42.73
C HIS A 32 -4.11 -2.34 -43.08
N LEU A 33 -4.82 -1.29 -43.47
CA LEU A 33 -6.25 -1.36 -43.82
C LEU A 33 -6.49 -2.23 -45.06
N LEU A 34 -5.61 -2.16 -46.06
CA LEU A 34 -5.67 -3.05 -47.21
C LEU A 34 -5.39 -4.51 -46.82
N ALA A 35 -4.41 -4.75 -45.95
CA ALA A 35 -4.08 -6.10 -45.50
C ALA A 35 -5.15 -6.71 -44.57
N SER A 36 -5.77 -5.93 -43.68
CA SER A 36 -6.64 -6.45 -42.61
C SER A 36 -8.13 -6.30 -42.89
N PHE A 37 -8.53 -5.22 -43.58
CA PHE A 37 -9.93 -4.88 -43.81
C PHE A 37 -10.38 -5.19 -45.24
N ALA A 38 -9.57 -4.84 -46.24
CA ALA A 38 -9.95 -5.06 -47.65
C ALA A 38 -10.07 -6.55 -48.03
N GLN A 39 -9.31 -7.44 -47.35
CA GLN A 39 -9.43 -8.89 -47.54
C GLN A 39 -10.77 -9.46 -47.06
N LYS A 40 -11.49 -8.74 -46.19
CA LYS A 40 -12.79 -9.16 -45.63
C LYS A 40 -13.97 -8.67 -46.46
N THR A 41 -13.71 -8.03 -47.60
CA THR A 41 -14.72 -7.42 -48.46
C THR A 41 -14.49 -7.82 -49.92
N ASP A 42 -15.45 -7.53 -50.80
CA ASP A 42 -15.33 -7.79 -52.25
C ASP A 42 -14.33 -6.82 -52.95
N TYR A 43 -13.52 -6.07 -52.19
CA TYR A 43 -12.66 -5.00 -52.68
C TYR A 43 -11.68 -5.48 -53.77
N TYR A 44 -11.06 -6.64 -53.57
CA TYR A 44 -10.12 -7.22 -54.54
C TYR A 44 -10.81 -8.01 -55.66
N GLU A 45 -12.07 -8.41 -55.46
CA GLU A 45 -12.81 -9.27 -56.41
C GLU A 45 -13.48 -8.47 -57.52
N ARG A 46 -13.81 -7.20 -57.26
CA ARG A 46 -14.52 -6.33 -58.21
C ARG A 46 -13.59 -5.23 -58.73
N GLN A 47 -13.77 -4.83 -59.99
CA GLN A 47 -13.08 -3.68 -60.57
C GLN A 47 -14.08 -2.69 -61.19
N PRO A 48 -13.81 -1.37 -61.13
CA PRO A 48 -12.67 -0.73 -60.48
C PRO A 48 -12.75 -0.77 -58.94
N ALA A 49 -11.61 -0.75 -58.26
CA ALA A 49 -11.50 -0.67 -56.80
C ALA A 49 -10.91 0.69 -56.41
N LEU A 50 -11.56 1.41 -55.48
CA LEU A 50 -11.14 2.74 -55.06
C LEU A 50 -10.79 2.77 -53.58
N PHE A 51 -9.61 3.29 -53.23
CA PHE A 51 -9.25 3.53 -51.84
C PHE A 51 -9.04 5.02 -51.60
N ILE A 52 -9.88 5.60 -50.72
CA ILE A 52 -10.01 7.04 -50.58
C ILE A 52 -9.83 7.44 -49.12
N TYR A 53 -8.85 8.29 -48.87
CA TYR A 53 -8.73 9.02 -47.62
C TYR A 53 -9.60 10.27 -47.66
N LEU A 54 -10.57 10.36 -46.76
CA LEU A 54 -11.52 11.47 -46.68
C LEU A 54 -11.04 12.63 -45.79
N GLY A 55 -9.92 12.47 -45.09
CA GLY A 55 -9.38 13.50 -44.21
C GLY A 55 -9.71 13.26 -42.74
N ILE A 56 -9.90 14.37 -42.02
CA ILE A 56 -10.11 14.38 -40.57
C ILE A 56 -11.61 14.39 -40.27
N ASP A 57 -12.05 13.50 -39.38
CA ASP A 57 -13.40 13.50 -38.81
C ASP A 57 -13.34 14.01 -37.36
N GLU A 58 -13.87 15.21 -37.13
CA GLU A 58 -13.89 15.85 -35.81
C GLU A 58 -14.70 15.06 -34.78
N GLN A 59 -15.73 14.31 -35.22
CA GLN A 59 -16.49 13.47 -34.30
C GLN A 59 -15.63 12.32 -33.76
N LEU A 60 -14.69 11.82 -34.57
CA LEU A 60 -13.76 10.78 -34.16
C LEU A 60 -12.72 11.32 -33.17
N ALA A 61 -12.32 12.59 -33.31
CA ALA A 61 -11.47 13.27 -32.32
C ALA A 61 -12.20 13.43 -30.98
N LEU A 62 -13.43 13.96 -30.99
CA LEU A 62 -14.25 14.11 -29.79
C LEU A 62 -14.54 12.77 -29.09
N ALA A 63 -14.78 11.72 -29.87
CA ALA A 63 -14.99 10.37 -29.33
C ALA A 63 -13.72 9.83 -28.64
N LEU A 64 -12.54 10.08 -29.22
CA LEU A 64 -11.26 9.68 -28.64
C LEU A 64 -10.96 10.44 -27.34
N ASP A 65 -11.20 11.76 -27.32
CA ASP A 65 -11.01 12.57 -26.12
C ASP A 65 -11.94 12.11 -24.98
N LYS A 66 -13.20 11.82 -25.32
CA LYS A 66 -14.16 11.27 -24.36
C LYS A 66 -13.75 9.90 -23.85
N PHE A 67 -13.16 9.06 -24.69
CA PHE A 67 -12.65 7.75 -24.30
C PHE A 67 -11.50 7.91 -23.28
N HIS A 68 -10.50 8.75 -23.60
CA HIS A 68 -9.37 9.00 -22.70
C HIS A 68 -9.78 9.64 -21.37
N SER A 69 -10.71 10.60 -21.39
CA SER A 69 -11.24 11.23 -20.18
C SER A 69 -11.95 10.23 -19.27
N ARG A 70 -12.75 9.31 -19.85
CA ARG A 70 -13.43 8.25 -19.08
C ARG A 70 -12.45 7.25 -18.48
N GLU A 71 -11.46 6.82 -19.26
CA GLU A 71 -10.44 5.88 -18.80
C GLU A 71 -9.63 6.48 -17.64
N SER A 72 -9.17 7.72 -17.78
CA SER A 72 -8.47 8.43 -16.71
C SER A 72 -9.34 8.60 -15.46
N SER A 73 -10.62 8.94 -15.62
CA SER A 73 -11.53 9.10 -14.48
C SER A 73 -11.78 7.76 -13.76
N GLN A 74 -11.87 6.66 -14.52
CA GLN A 74 -12.02 5.33 -13.95
C GLN A 74 -10.78 4.89 -13.19
N GLN A 75 -9.58 5.13 -13.74
CA GLN A 75 -8.32 4.83 -13.05
C GLN A 75 -8.21 5.55 -11.72
N VAL A 76 -8.53 6.85 -11.68
CA VAL A 76 -8.53 7.62 -10.43
C VAL A 76 -9.54 7.06 -9.42
N ALA A 77 -10.75 6.73 -9.88
CA ALA A 77 -11.76 6.14 -9.00
C ALA A 77 -11.33 4.77 -8.43
N ASP A 78 -10.70 3.92 -9.25
CA ASP A 78 -10.20 2.62 -8.82
C ASP A 78 -9.04 2.76 -7.82
N GLU A 79 -8.15 3.73 -8.01
CA GLU A 79 -7.08 4.06 -7.06
C GLU A 79 -7.62 4.58 -5.72
N GLU A 80 -8.63 5.45 -5.74
CA GLU A 80 -9.28 5.95 -4.52
C GLU A 80 -9.96 4.83 -3.73
N VAL A 81 -10.64 3.91 -4.42
CA VAL A 81 -11.26 2.74 -3.79
C VAL A 81 -10.19 1.84 -3.17
N ALA A 82 -9.11 1.55 -3.90
CA ALA A 82 -8.02 0.73 -3.39
C ALA A 82 -7.36 1.35 -2.14
N ALA A 83 -7.13 2.67 -2.15
CA ALA A 83 -6.61 3.40 -1.00
C ALA A 83 -7.57 3.33 0.19
N SER A 84 -8.87 3.57 -0.03
CA SER A 84 -9.88 3.50 1.03
C SER A 84 -10.00 2.12 1.66
N VAL A 85 -9.95 1.05 0.86
CA VAL A 85 -9.92 -0.33 1.34
C VAL A 85 -8.64 -0.60 2.14
N GLY A 86 -7.49 -0.14 1.64
CA GLY A 86 -6.21 -0.24 2.33
C GLY A 86 -6.24 0.43 3.72
N ASP A 87 -6.78 1.63 3.81
CA ASP A 87 -6.95 2.36 5.08
C ASP A 87 -7.88 1.63 6.05
N LEU A 88 -8.97 1.07 5.53
CA LEU A 88 -9.92 0.31 6.35
C LEU A 88 -9.26 -0.94 6.94
N ILE A 89 -8.51 -1.68 6.11
CA ILE A 89 -7.75 -2.85 6.55
C ILE A 89 -6.73 -2.44 7.60
N SER A 90 -5.93 -1.40 7.34
CA SER A 90 -4.91 -0.93 8.28
C SER A 90 -5.50 -0.58 9.64
N ARG A 91 -6.61 0.17 9.69
CA ARG A 91 -7.32 0.49 10.95
C ARG A 91 -7.89 -0.73 11.64
N SER A 92 -8.40 -1.70 10.87
CA SER A 92 -8.93 -2.94 11.44
C SER A 92 -7.81 -3.78 12.06
N MET A 93 -6.67 -3.90 11.37
CA MET A 93 -5.52 -4.66 11.83
C MET A 93 -4.83 -3.98 13.01
N GLU A 94 -4.69 -2.65 13.00
CA GLU A 94 -4.21 -1.85 14.12
C GLU A 94 -5.00 -2.17 15.40
N ARG A 95 -6.34 -2.10 15.33
CA ARG A 95 -7.21 -2.42 16.48
C ARG A 95 -7.07 -3.86 16.93
N TYR A 96 -7.06 -4.80 15.99
CA TYR A 96 -6.90 -6.22 16.29
C TYR A 96 -5.59 -6.47 17.05
N TYR A 97 -4.45 -5.96 16.56
CA TYR A 97 -3.17 -6.17 17.23
C TYR A 97 -3.10 -5.45 18.57
N PHE A 98 -3.68 -4.25 18.69
CA PHE A 98 -3.79 -3.56 19.97
C PHE A 98 -4.53 -4.40 21.02
N GLU A 99 -5.66 -4.99 20.65
CA GLU A 99 -6.44 -5.88 21.53
C GLU A 99 -5.65 -7.14 21.90
N GLN A 100 -5.00 -7.79 20.93
CA GLN A 100 -4.19 -8.99 21.18
C GLN A 100 -2.97 -8.74 22.07
N ILE A 101 -2.33 -7.57 21.93
CA ILE A 101 -1.26 -7.11 22.82
C ILE A 101 -1.82 -6.99 24.24
N GLY A 102 -2.95 -6.30 24.39
CA GLY A 102 -3.63 -6.12 25.68
C GLY A 102 -3.99 -7.45 26.34
N ASP A 103 -4.60 -8.37 25.59
CA ASP A 103 -4.97 -9.70 26.08
C ASP A 103 -3.74 -10.50 26.54
N THR A 104 -2.64 -10.44 25.79
CA THR A 104 -1.38 -11.13 26.14
C THR A 104 -0.78 -10.59 27.45
N ILE A 105 -0.83 -9.26 27.66
CA ILE A 105 -0.37 -8.64 28.90
C ILE A 105 -1.28 -9.00 30.08
N LEU A 106 -2.60 -8.98 29.88
CA LEU A 106 -3.57 -9.36 30.91
C LEU A 106 -3.43 -10.84 31.30
N GLU A 107 -3.19 -11.73 30.34
CA GLU A 107 -2.95 -13.14 30.59
C GLU A 107 -1.65 -13.33 31.40
N ALA A 108 -0.57 -12.62 31.05
CA ALA A 108 0.66 -12.63 31.82
C ALA A 108 0.44 -12.18 33.27
N ARG A 109 -0.36 -11.11 33.48
CA ARG A 109 -0.72 -10.62 34.81
C ARG A 109 -1.50 -11.65 35.63
N ARG A 110 -2.50 -12.30 35.03
CA ARG A 110 -3.28 -13.36 35.70
C ARG A 110 -2.38 -14.52 36.13
N ASN A 111 -1.46 -14.93 35.27
CA ASN A 111 -0.52 -16.02 35.55
C ASN A 111 0.47 -15.66 36.67
N ALA A 112 0.92 -14.40 36.73
CA ALA A 112 1.77 -13.91 37.81
C ALA A 112 1.03 -13.89 39.16
N VAL A 113 -0.22 -13.41 39.19
CA VAL A 113 -1.06 -13.36 40.41
C VAL A 113 -1.45 -14.76 40.89
N ALA A 114 -1.70 -15.69 39.97
CA ALA A 114 -2.05 -17.08 40.30
C ALA A 114 -0.87 -17.90 40.88
N GLY A 115 0.30 -17.29 41.07
CA GLY A 115 1.45 -17.96 41.67
C GLY A 115 2.10 -18.99 40.77
N VAL A 116 1.93 -18.88 39.44
CA VAL A 116 2.72 -19.64 38.45
C VAL A 116 4.14 -19.05 38.38
N SER A 117 4.77 -18.86 39.54
CA SER A 117 6.13 -18.36 39.74
C SER A 117 7.10 -19.51 39.49
N GLY A 118 7.20 -19.89 38.23
CA GLY A 118 8.02 -21.01 37.78
C GLY A 118 7.78 -21.37 36.32
N LEU A 119 7.35 -20.42 35.48
CA LEU A 119 7.33 -20.65 34.04
C LEU A 119 8.77 -20.97 33.62
N ALA A 120 8.97 -22.17 33.07
CA ALA A 120 10.23 -22.57 32.48
C ALA A 120 10.68 -21.47 31.49
N ASP A 121 11.98 -21.21 31.39
CA ASP A 121 12.50 -20.12 30.57
C ASP A 121 11.97 -20.20 29.12
N GLU A 122 11.73 -21.41 28.61
CA GLU A 122 11.07 -21.65 27.31
C GLU A 122 9.66 -21.02 27.18
N GLN A 123 8.86 -21.01 28.24
CA GLN A 123 7.52 -20.40 28.22
C GLN A 123 7.59 -18.87 28.27
N ARG A 124 8.61 -18.31 28.94
CA ARG A 124 8.87 -16.87 28.95
C ARG A 124 9.31 -16.41 27.57
N ASP A 125 10.25 -17.13 26.97
CA ASP A 125 10.77 -16.82 25.63
C ASP A 125 9.69 -16.91 24.56
N ARG A 126 8.82 -17.93 24.62
CA ARG A 126 7.66 -18.04 23.69
C ARG A 126 6.69 -16.88 23.83
N ARG A 127 6.39 -16.45 25.07
CA ARG A 127 5.49 -15.31 25.31
C ARG A 127 6.10 -13.99 24.86
N ARG A 128 7.40 -13.81 25.09
CA ARG A 128 8.17 -12.67 24.61
C ARG A 128 8.14 -12.60 23.08
N ALA A 129 8.49 -13.70 22.40
CA ALA A 129 8.49 -13.77 20.94
C ALA A 129 7.10 -13.48 20.36
N LYS A 130 6.04 -14.03 20.96
CA LYS A 130 4.65 -13.74 20.55
C LYS A 130 4.33 -12.24 20.71
N LEU A 131 4.72 -11.62 21.83
CA LEU A 131 4.46 -10.20 22.06
C LEU A 131 5.30 -9.32 21.11
N GLU A 132 6.55 -9.70 20.82
CA GLU A 132 7.42 -9.07 19.83
C GLU A 132 6.75 -9.05 18.45
N GLU A 133 6.27 -10.19 17.99
CA GLU A 133 5.57 -10.33 16.71
C GLU A 133 4.31 -9.45 16.64
N LEU A 134 3.51 -9.41 17.71
CA LEU A 134 2.30 -8.59 17.76
C LEU A 134 2.62 -7.09 17.71
N VAL A 135 3.69 -6.65 18.37
CA VAL A 135 4.13 -5.24 18.38
C VAL A 135 4.72 -4.84 17.04
N GLU A 136 5.51 -5.72 16.41
CA GLU A 136 6.02 -5.50 15.06
C GLU A 136 4.86 -5.36 14.06
N ALA A 137 3.89 -6.26 14.12
CA ALA A 137 2.71 -6.19 13.27
C ALA A 137 1.89 -4.91 13.52
N TYR A 138 1.66 -4.54 14.78
CA TYR A 138 0.99 -3.28 15.12
C TYR A 138 1.72 -2.06 14.54
N ASN A 139 3.05 -2.00 14.68
CA ASN A 139 3.87 -0.90 14.18
C ASN A 139 3.75 -0.73 12.65
N VAL A 140 3.65 -1.85 11.91
CA VAL A 140 3.43 -1.83 10.45
C VAL A 140 2.10 -1.19 10.09
N TYR A 141 1.00 -1.55 10.77
CA TYR A 141 -0.34 -1.04 10.44
C TYR A 141 -0.66 0.33 11.04
N ALA A 142 -0.08 0.67 12.19
CA ALA A 142 -0.27 1.95 12.87
C ALA A 142 0.72 3.04 12.44
N GLY A 143 1.80 2.67 11.73
CA GLY A 143 2.88 3.58 11.37
C GLY A 143 3.69 4.08 12.57
N GLN A 144 3.74 3.29 13.65
CA GLN A 144 4.41 3.65 14.91
C GLN A 144 5.71 2.85 15.08
N ARG A 145 6.51 3.20 16.10
CA ARG A 145 7.76 2.51 16.46
C ARG A 145 7.79 2.25 17.96
N ILE A 146 6.77 1.57 18.44
CA ILE A 146 6.66 1.19 19.85
C ILE A 146 7.60 0.03 20.14
N THR A 147 8.26 0.06 21.28
CA THR A 147 9.12 -1.03 21.78
C THR A 147 8.44 -1.83 22.90
N LEU A 148 8.87 -3.07 23.14
CA LEU A 148 8.29 -3.88 24.23
C LEU A 148 8.49 -3.28 25.62
N ALA A 149 9.61 -2.58 25.81
CA ALA A 149 9.91 -1.93 27.08
C ALA A 149 8.92 -0.81 27.43
N GLU A 150 8.29 -0.20 26.42
CA GLU A 150 7.31 0.89 26.58
C GLU A 150 5.91 0.38 26.92
N ILE A 151 5.53 -0.79 26.42
CA ILE A 151 4.16 -1.31 26.59
C ILE A 151 3.99 -2.25 27.78
N VAL A 152 5.06 -2.91 28.22
CA VAL A 152 4.98 -3.88 29.32
C VAL A 152 5.09 -3.13 30.65
N PRO A 153 4.08 -3.22 31.53
CA PRO A 153 4.15 -2.64 32.87
C PRO A 153 5.38 -3.14 33.64
N THR A 154 5.97 -2.27 34.47
CA THR A 154 7.21 -2.56 35.19
C THR A 154 7.12 -3.82 36.05
N GLU A 155 5.94 -4.12 36.62
CA GLU A 155 5.74 -5.31 37.45
C GLU A 155 5.73 -6.61 36.64
N LEU A 156 5.47 -6.52 35.33
CA LEU A 156 5.39 -7.67 34.42
C LEU A 156 6.65 -7.87 33.58
N LYS A 157 7.61 -6.93 33.62
CA LYS A 157 8.91 -7.03 32.92
C LYS A 157 9.61 -8.40 33.16
N PRO A 158 9.65 -8.96 34.39
CA PRO A 158 10.24 -10.28 34.64
C PRO A 158 9.53 -11.45 33.93
N CYS A 159 8.21 -11.33 33.67
CA CYS A 159 7.43 -12.36 32.98
C CYS A 159 7.80 -12.50 31.50
N PHE A 160 8.42 -11.46 30.92
CA PHE A 160 8.86 -11.40 29.53
C PHE A 160 10.39 -11.36 29.40
N GLY A 161 11.13 -11.63 30.50
CA GLY A 161 12.60 -11.61 30.49
C GLY A 161 13.21 -10.21 30.29
N LEU A 162 12.46 -9.15 30.59
CA LEU A 162 12.92 -7.76 30.53
C LEU A 162 13.51 -7.34 31.88
N LYS A 163 14.58 -6.55 31.85
CA LYS A 163 15.16 -5.96 33.06
C LYS A 163 14.23 -4.88 33.61
N GLN A 164 13.96 -4.93 34.91
CA GLN A 164 13.26 -3.85 35.61
C GLN A 164 14.20 -2.65 35.61
N GLU A 165 13.75 -1.52 35.08
CA GLU A 165 14.46 -0.25 35.28
C GLU A 165 14.04 0.24 36.65
N ASP A 166 14.94 0.08 37.62
CA ASP A 166 14.76 0.62 38.96
C ASP A 166 14.81 2.15 38.86
N GLY A 167 13.64 2.77 38.95
CA GLY A 167 13.53 4.20 39.22
C GLY A 167 13.91 4.48 40.66
N ASP A 168 15.19 4.57 40.96
CA ASP A 168 15.72 5.16 42.20
C ASP A 168 16.36 6.52 41.87
N GLU A 169 15.52 7.54 41.67
CA GLU A 169 15.87 8.88 42.13
C GLU A 169 15.63 8.92 43.64
N GLN A 170 16.71 8.84 44.43
CA GLN A 170 16.69 9.36 45.80
C GLN A 170 17.09 10.85 45.76
N PRO A 171 16.20 11.81 46.05
CA PRO A 171 16.58 13.16 46.41
C PRO A 171 16.74 13.20 47.93
N GLY A 172 17.97 13.28 48.46
CA GLY A 172 18.13 13.17 49.91
C GLY A 172 19.52 13.43 50.49
N GLY A 173 19.99 14.67 50.39
CA GLY A 173 20.73 15.31 51.47
C GLY A 173 22.22 14.96 51.64
N MET A 174 23.09 15.84 51.14
CA MET A 174 24.35 16.15 51.83
C MET A 174 24.64 17.64 51.70
N LEU A 175 24.07 18.42 52.61
CA LEU A 175 24.62 19.69 53.07
C LEU A 175 24.89 19.56 54.56
N SER A 176 25.97 20.23 54.99
CA SER A 176 26.43 20.48 56.37
C SER A 176 27.16 19.29 57.05
N GLU A 177 28.25 19.44 57.79
CA GLU A 177 29.03 20.62 58.16
C GLU A 177 30.36 20.17 58.79
N ASN A 178 31.36 21.01 58.64
CA ASN A 178 32.63 21.03 59.35
C ASN A 178 32.42 21.25 60.85
N TRP A 179 32.80 20.32 61.73
CA TRP A 179 33.17 20.66 63.12
C TRP A 179 34.30 19.76 63.65
N ARG A 180 35.14 20.39 64.48
CA ARG A 180 36.50 20.07 64.91
C ARG A 180 36.61 19.13 66.13
N ASN A 181 37.83 18.56 66.26
CA ASN A 181 38.54 18.12 67.48
C ASN A 181 37.95 16.89 68.21
N HIS A 182 38.68 16.05 68.97
CA HIS A 182 39.96 16.11 69.69
C HIS A 182 40.61 14.71 69.72
N ALA A 183 41.95 14.67 69.85
CA ALA A 183 42.74 13.49 70.24
C ALA A 183 42.35 12.93 71.63
N PRO A 184 42.79 11.72 72.06
CA PRO A 184 44.18 11.57 72.56
C PRO A 184 44.86 10.20 72.32
N ARG A 185 46.21 10.27 72.30
CA ARG A 185 47.25 9.35 72.83
C ARG A 185 47.15 7.83 72.63
N ALA A 186 48.19 7.29 72.01
CA ALA A 186 49.19 6.47 72.70
C ALA A 186 50.57 6.77 72.13
#